data_AF-A0A3B5ML30-F1
#
_entry.id   AF-A0A3B5ML30-F1
#
_cell.length_a   1.000
_cell.length_b   1.000
_cell.length_c   1.000
_cell.angle_alpha   90.00
_cell.angle_beta   90.00
_cell.angle_gamma   90.00
#
_symmetry.space_group_name_H-M   'P 1'
#
loop_
_entity.id
_entity.type
_entity.pdbx_description
1 polymer ?
#
loop_
_entity_poly.entity_id
_entity_poly.type
_entity_poly.pdbx_seq_one_letter_code
_entity_poly.pdbx_strand_id
1 'polypeptide(L)'
;MFGDTVGSLKMFWQQSGSQRDEWLLVQSHVTLQRVHQVILEASVGGEAGDIAIDDISLIHGPCPDSDLCDFEEGSCNWQQEASDDFDWIRKWGSTLNPNTGPESDHTTNAPTGHYYYLPSSMDDQAGQKALMSSPLYSEKGSCLQLWYHMYGKGMGTLNVYQQSLDGKEVLIFSQTGDQGRLWRFAQAELLPRIQPYRILVEGVKTGPTLEGDMAFDDVQLIDAQCPPHGFCDFERSFCSWSNLGARVDQRGWLLGAGATPNPNTGPTVDHTTNSSDHYIYVDSSVGEWGDMSYLVSDVFQPSSRGHCLTFWYHMYGSHIGTLNVYINDKMQDGGNEEGHLKWTKAGNSGDQWLQDSVSIKHEEAFWVM
;
A
#
# COMPACT_ATOMS: atom_id res chain seq x y z
N MET A 1 -11.53 24.77 45.30
CA MET A 1 -10.40 23.87 44.98
C MET A 1 -11.00 22.67 44.26
N PHE A 2 -11.21 22.79 42.95
CA PHE A 2 -11.50 21.64 42.09
C PHE A 2 -10.19 21.37 41.39
N GLY A 3 -9.53 20.28 41.78
CA GLY A 3 -8.19 19.93 41.33
C GLY A 3 -8.23 19.38 39.92
N ASP A 4 -7.42 20.01 39.05
CA ASP A 4 -7.01 19.48 37.77
C ASP A 4 -6.34 18.12 37.97
N THR A 5 -7.04 17.05 37.61
CA THR A 5 -6.44 15.77 37.26
C THR A 5 -7.00 15.38 35.91
N VAL A 6 -6.47 16.02 34.86
CA VAL A 6 -6.57 15.48 33.51
C VAL A 6 -5.74 14.18 33.53
N GLY A 7 -6.42 13.03 33.51
CA GLY A 7 -5.76 11.76 33.30
C GLY A 7 -4.99 11.81 31.98
N SER A 8 -3.80 11.19 31.91
CA SER A 8 -3.04 11.18 30.66
C SER A 8 -3.86 10.49 29.58
N LEU A 9 -4.08 11.18 28.46
CA LEU A 9 -4.63 10.58 27.26
C LEU A 9 -3.66 9.50 26.77
N LYS A 10 -4.19 8.31 26.48
CA LYS A 10 -3.45 7.25 25.79
C LYS A 10 -4.04 7.14 24.39
N MET A 11 -3.20 7.40 23.39
CA MET A 11 -3.55 7.20 21.98
C MET A 11 -3.50 5.70 21.67
N PHE A 12 -4.52 5.22 20.96
CA PHE A 12 -4.64 3.82 20.53
C PHE A 12 -4.63 3.68 19.01
N TRP A 13 -5.13 4.70 18.31
CA TRP A 13 -5.17 4.76 16.87
C TRP A 13 -5.01 6.21 16.43
N GLN A 14 -4.37 6.41 15.29
CA GLN A 14 -4.25 7.69 14.63
C GLN A 14 -4.21 7.47 13.12
N GLN A 15 -4.85 8.37 12.39
CA GLN A 15 -4.69 8.46 10.94
C GLN A 15 -4.51 9.92 10.55
N SER A 16 -3.75 10.15 9.48
CA SER A 16 -3.49 11.49 8.96
C SER A 16 -3.36 11.50 7.45
N GLY A 17 -3.50 12.69 6.85
CA GLY A 17 -3.52 12.83 5.39
C GLY A 17 -4.86 12.41 4.79
N SER A 18 -5.00 12.67 3.49
CA SER A 18 -6.22 12.36 2.76
C SER A 18 -6.51 10.87 2.74
N GLN A 19 -7.70 10.50 3.16
CA GLN A 19 -8.23 9.14 3.07
C GLN A 19 -9.14 9.02 1.84
N ARG A 20 -9.61 7.80 1.56
CA ARG A 20 -10.59 7.54 0.50
C ARG A 20 -11.93 8.23 0.83
N ASP A 21 -12.65 8.69 -0.18
CA ASP A 21 -14.05 9.13 -0.05
C ASP A 21 -15.00 7.93 0.06
N GLU A 22 -14.76 7.10 1.08
CA GLU A 22 -15.49 5.90 1.42
C GLU A 22 -15.52 5.70 2.94
N TRP A 23 -16.51 4.97 3.42
CA TRP A 23 -16.53 4.53 4.82
C TRP A 23 -15.43 3.50 5.06
N LEU A 24 -14.37 3.92 5.74
CA LEU A 24 -13.31 3.04 6.21
C LEU A 24 -13.68 2.50 7.60
N LEU A 25 -13.84 1.18 7.70
CA LEU A 25 -14.03 0.52 8.98
C LEU A 25 -12.69 0.51 9.72
N VAL A 26 -12.65 1.16 10.88
CA VAL A 26 -11.52 1.11 11.80
C VAL A 26 -11.92 0.32 13.04
N GLN A 27 -11.06 -0.59 13.46
CA GLN A 27 -11.24 -1.38 14.68
C GLN A 27 -9.97 -1.31 15.51
N SER A 28 -10.11 -1.08 16.81
CA SER A 28 -8.97 -1.12 17.73
C SER A 28 -9.34 -1.79 19.05
N HIS A 29 -8.49 -2.73 19.50
CA HIS A 29 -8.71 -3.45 20.74
C HIS A 29 -8.12 -2.68 21.93
N VAL A 30 -9.01 -2.13 22.75
CA VAL A 30 -8.63 -1.34 23.91
C VAL A 30 -8.77 -2.13 25.21
N THR A 31 -7.65 -2.37 25.90
CA THR A 31 -7.67 -2.93 27.27
C THR A 31 -7.71 -1.82 28.30
N LEU A 32 -8.84 -1.70 29.01
CA LEU A 32 -9.10 -0.58 29.92
C LEU A 32 -9.31 -1.10 31.35
N GLN A 33 -8.36 -0.80 32.24
CA GLN A 33 -8.31 -1.39 33.60
C GLN A 33 -9.00 -0.55 34.69
N ARG A 34 -9.52 0.62 34.35
CA ARG A 34 -10.21 1.56 35.26
C ARG A 34 -11.35 2.22 34.51
N VAL A 35 -12.22 2.94 35.23
CA VAL A 35 -13.22 3.81 34.59
C VAL A 35 -12.49 4.79 33.67
N HIS A 36 -12.96 4.89 32.43
CA HIS A 36 -12.31 5.62 31.35
C HIS A 36 -13.39 6.25 30.45
N GLN A 37 -12.95 7.17 29.61
CA GLN A 37 -13.73 7.72 28.50
C GLN A 37 -12.94 7.47 27.22
N VAL A 38 -13.65 7.15 26.14
CA VAL A 38 -13.08 7.13 24.79
C VAL A 38 -13.31 8.51 24.20
N ILE A 39 -12.24 9.12 23.68
CA ILE A 39 -12.28 10.44 23.05
C ILE A 39 -11.90 10.25 21.59
N LEU A 40 -12.76 10.72 20.69
CA LEU A 40 -12.45 10.86 19.27
C LEU A 40 -12.06 12.32 19.04
N GLU A 41 -10.82 12.53 18.61
CA GLU A 41 -10.26 13.85 18.33
C GLU A 41 -9.95 13.95 16.83
N ALA A 42 -10.32 15.07 16.21
CA ALA A 42 -10.05 15.36 14.81
C ALA A 42 -9.55 16.80 14.69
N SER A 43 -8.56 17.02 13.82
CA SER A 43 -8.04 18.35 13.49
C SER A 43 -8.16 18.59 11.99
N VAL A 44 -8.50 19.82 11.61
CA VAL A 44 -8.60 20.22 10.21
C VAL A 44 -7.19 20.42 9.64
N GLY A 45 -6.88 19.75 8.54
CA GLY A 45 -5.56 19.78 7.89
C GLY A 45 -5.40 20.80 6.76
N GLY A 46 -6.48 21.45 6.29
CA GLY A 46 -6.43 22.40 5.18
C GLY A 46 -7.81 22.88 4.73
N GLU A 47 -7.87 23.55 3.58
CA GLU A 47 -9.09 24.22 3.08
C GLU A 47 -10.08 23.30 2.34
N ALA A 48 -9.72 22.06 2.00
CA ALA A 48 -10.51 21.17 1.14
C ALA A 48 -10.60 19.71 1.65
N GLY A 49 -10.63 19.50 2.97
CA GLY A 49 -10.75 18.16 3.54
C GLY A 49 -11.79 18.11 4.65
N ASP A 50 -12.64 17.09 4.59
CA ASP A 50 -13.63 16.78 5.63
C ASP A 50 -13.19 15.53 6.41
N ILE A 51 -13.55 15.48 7.70
CA ILE A 51 -13.41 14.30 8.55
C ILE A 51 -14.82 13.88 8.96
N ALA A 52 -15.24 12.71 8.48
CA ALA A 52 -16.54 12.13 8.81
C ALA A 52 -16.36 10.82 9.58
N ILE A 53 -17.24 10.58 10.56
CA ILE A 53 -17.33 9.33 11.33
C ILE A 53 -18.81 8.93 11.43
N ASP A 54 -19.07 7.63 11.38
CA ASP A 54 -20.41 7.06 11.55
C ASP A 54 -20.30 5.67 12.22
N ASP A 55 -21.43 5.14 12.69
CA ASP A 55 -21.58 3.79 13.27
C ASP A 55 -20.51 3.40 14.31
N ILE A 56 -20.58 4.03 15.50
CA ILE A 56 -19.67 3.73 16.61
C ILE A 56 -20.19 2.56 17.45
N SER A 57 -19.38 1.50 17.61
CA SER A 57 -19.68 0.38 18.49
C SER A 57 -18.52 0.04 19.41
N LEU A 58 -18.83 -0.41 20.64
CA LEU A 58 -17.86 -0.94 21.59
C LEU A 58 -18.34 -2.31 22.05
N ILE A 59 -17.69 -3.36 21.55
CA ILE A 59 -18.01 -4.75 21.89
C ILE A 59 -17.12 -5.27 23.01
N HIS A 60 -17.59 -6.30 23.72
CA HIS A 60 -16.78 -6.99 24.71
C HIS A 60 -15.89 -8.04 24.05
N GLY A 61 -14.59 -7.96 24.27
CA GLY A 61 -13.61 -8.92 23.73
C GLY A 61 -12.74 -8.35 22.60
N PRO A 62 -12.00 -9.20 21.87
CA PRO A 62 -11.24 -8.80 20.69
C PRO A 62 -12.18 -8.33 19.57
N CYS A 63 -11.66 -7.48 18.68
CA CYS A 63 -12.34 -7.10 17.45
C CYS A 63 -12.58 -8.34 16.56
N PRO A 64 -13.64 -8.38 15.74
CA PRO A 64 -13.85 -9.45 14.77
C PRO A 64 -12.67 -9.59 13.80
N ASP A 65 -12.42 -10.80 13.32
CA ASP A 65 -11.35 -11.04 12.35
C ASP A 65 -11.66 -10.32 11.03
N SER A 66 -10.68 -9.56 10.51
CA SER A 66 -10.70 -8.95 9.18
C SER A 66 -10.13 -9.91 8.13
N ASP A 67 -10.57 -9.77 6.87
CA ASP A 67 -9.96 -10.47 5.74
C ASP A 67 -8.59 -9.90 5.35
N LEU A 68 -8.33 -8.65 5.76
CA LEU A 68 -7.02 -7.98 5.70
C LEU A 68 -6.31 -8.17 7.04
N CYS A 69 -5.07 -8.63 6.99
CA CYS A 69 -4.16 -8.58 8.12
C CYS A 69 -3.16 -7.44 7.94
N ASP A 70 -3.50 -6.29 8.52
CA ASP A 70 -2.73 -5.04 8.55
C ASP A 70 -1.75 -4.97 9.73
N PHE A 71 -1.68 -6.03 10.53
CA PHE A 71 -0.88 -6.16 11.74
C PHE A 71 -1.12 -5.11 12.84
N GLU A 72 -2.17 -4.29 12.79
CA GLU A 72 -2.36 -3.19 13.76
C GLU A 72 -2.76 -3.68 15.16
N GLU A 73 -3.54 -4.75 15.23
CA GLU A 73 -4.04 -5.33 16.48
C GLU A 73 -3.40 -6.68 16.83
N GLY A 74 -2.25 -6.98 16.22
CA GLY A 74 -1.44 -8.18 16.48
C GLY A 74 -0.96 -8.84 15.21
N SER A 75 -0.89 -10.17 15.21
CA SER A 75 -0.43 -10.95 14.06
C SER A 75 -1.56 -11.57 13.21
N CYS A 76 -2.83 -11.31 13.54
CA CYS A 76 -3.99 -12.00 12.94
C CYS A 76 -3.84 -13.53 12.91
N ASN A 77 -3.29 -14.09 14.00
CA ASN A 77 -2.97 -15.51 14.15
C ASN A 77 -1.85 -16.04 13.22
N TRP A 78 -1.10 -15.17 12.56
CA TRP A 78 0.18 -15.54 11.96
C TRP A 78 1.19 -15.89 13.05
N GLN A 79 2.05 -16.87 12.76
CA GLN A 79 2.99 -17.45 13.72
C GLN A 79 4.39 -17.50 13.12
N GLN A 80 5.41 -17.22 13.95
CA GLN A 80 6.80 -17.50 13.57
C GLN A 80 7.06 -19.00 13.62
N GLU A 81 7.81 -19.50 12.66
CA GLU A 81 8.23 -20.89 12.61
C GLU A 81 9.52 -21.09 13.42
N ALA A 82 9.42 -21.68 14.61
CA ALA A 82 10.54 -21.79 15.55
C ALA A 82 11.73 -22.68 15.12
N SER A 83 11.70 -23.25 13.91
CA SER A 83 12.74 -24.16 13.39
C SER A 83 13.67 -23.52 12.37
N ASP A 84 13.49 -22.23 12.08
CA ASP A 84 14.37 -21.46 11.20
C ASP A 84 15.51 -20.76 11.98
N ASP A 85 16.25 -19.87 11.32
CA ASP A 85 17.42 -19.22 11.90
C ASP A 85 17.07 -17.94 12.68
N PHE A 86 15.97 -17.26 12.31
CA PHE A 86 15.55 -15.97 12.84
C PHE A 86 14.04 -15.78 12.75
N ASP A 87 13.50 -14.89 13.58
CA ASP A 87 12.10 -14.52 13.54
C ASP A 87 11.86 -13.21 12.77
N TRP A 88 10.72 -13.10 12.09
CA TRP A 88 10.18 -11.78 11.76
C TRP A 88 9.75 -11.04 13.03
N ILE A 89 9.96 -9.73 13.08
CA ILE A 89 9.68 -8.93 14.27
C ILE A 89 8.58 -7.93 13.93
N ARG A 90 7.54 -7.85 14.75
CA ARG A 90 6.53 -6.80 14.61
C ARG A 90 7.12 -5.47 15.09
N LYS A 91 7.07 -4.46 14.24
CA LYS A 91 7.68 -3.14 14.48
C LYS A 91 6.71 -2.03 14.10
N TRP A 92 6.94 -0.87 14.69
CA TRP A 92 6.34 0.40 14.32
C TRP A 92 7.42 1.44 14.04
N GLY A 93 7.04 2.47 13.27
CA GLY A 93 7.90 3.59 12.87
C GLY A 93 9.14 3.14 12.09
N SER A 94 10.11 4.04 11.93
CA SER A 94 11.28 3.77 11.09
C SER A 94 12.23 2.73 11.69
N THR A 95 12.95 2.01 10.83
CA THR A 95 14.18 1.28 11.19
C THR A 95 15.26 2.25 11.66
N LEU A 96 16.31 1.72 12.30
CA LEU A 96 17.40 2.54 12.84
C LEU A 96 18.29 3.13 11.75
N ASN A 97 18.48 2.41 10.65
CA ASN A 97 19.34 2.82 9.55
C ASN A 97 18.50 3.42 8.41
N PRO A 98 18.66 4.70 8.06
CA PRO A 98 17.87 5.35 7.00
C PRO A 98 18.16 4.83 5.58
N ASN A 99 19.18 3.97 5.42
CA ASN A 99 19.50 3.33 4.14
C ASN A 99 18.80 1.96 3.95
N THR A 100 17.89 1.56 4.85
CA THR A 100 17.18 0.29 4.74
C THR A 100 15.88 0.28 5.52
N GLY A 101 14.92 -0.57 5.12
CA GLY A 101 13.63 -0.68 5.79
C GLY A 101 12.73 0.55 5.63
N PRO A 102 11.45 0.43 6.04
CA PRO A 102 10.47 1.48 5.81
C PRO A 102 10.54 2.60 6.86
N GLU A 103 10.05 3.80 6.50
CA GLU A 103 9.91 4.93 7.43
C GLU A 103 8.67 4.81 8.34
N SER A 104 7.64 4.14 7.84
CA SER A 104 6.30 3.93 8.43
C SER A 104 5.69 2.63 7.90
N ASP A 105 4.65 2.12 8.55
CA ASP A 105 3.81 1.04 8.02
C ASP A 105 3.15 1.42 6.68
N HIS A 106 2.62 0.43 5.98
CA HIS A 106 1.89 0.70 4.74
C HIS A 106 0.46 1.15 5.00
N THR A 107 -0.23 0.50 5.95
CA THR A 107 -1.68 0.63 6.22
C THR A 107 -2.11 2.08 6.50
N THR A 108 -1.44 2.71 7.45
CA THR A 108 -1.76 4.04 7.97
C THR A 108 -0.74 5.09 7.54
N ASN A 109 0.44 4.65 7.08
CA ASN A 109 1.58 5.53 6.83
C ASN A 109 1.89 6.42 8.06
N ALA A 110 1.66 5.88 9.25
CA ALA A 110 1.83 6.60 10.50
C ALA A 110 3.04 6.06 11.27
N PRO A 111 3.72 6.88 12.08
CA PRO A 111 4.78 6.37 12.92
C PRO A 111 4.29 5.27 13.87
N THR A 112 3.02 5.28 14.26
CA THR A 112 2.44 4.31 15.20
C THR A 112 1.90 3.04 14.56
N GLY A 113 1.78 2.99 13.23
CA GLY A 113 1.30 1.81 12.53
C GLY A 113 2.36 0.70 12.54
N HIS A 114 1.92 -0.52 12.26
CA HIS A 114 2.68 -1.72 12.51
C HIS A 114 2.86 -2.57 11.26
N TYR A 115 4.05 -3.15 11.14
CA TYR A 115 4.41 -4.08 10.08
C TYR A 115 5.33 -5.17 10.64
N TYR A 116 5.53 -6.25 9.90
CA TYR A 116 6.56 -7.23 10.22
C TYR A 116 7.83 -6.97 9.43
N TYR A 117 8.98 -7.02 10.10
CA TYR A 117 10.27 -6.84 9.45
C TYR A 117 11.33 -7.83 9.94
N LEU A 118 12.27 -8.14 9.06
CA LEU A 118 13.44 -8.95 9.31
C LEU A 118 14.66 -8.03 9.39
N PRO A 119 15.26 -7.84 10.58
CA PRO A 119 16.44 -6.98 10.72
C PRO A 119 17.70 -7.62 10.12
N SER A 120 18.59 -6.77 9.63
CA SER A 120 19.94 -7.10 9.17
C SER A 120 21.02 -6.79 10.20
N SER A 121 22.09 -7.57 10.22
CA SER A 121 23.24 -7.43 11.12
C SER A 121 24.57 -7.83 10.44
N MET A 122 25.67 -7.28 10.95
CA MET A 122 27.03 -7.71 10.58
C MET A 122 27.37 -9.14 11.04
N ASP A 123 26.56 -9.72 11.93
CA ASP A 123 26.72 -11.11 12.38
C ASP A 123 25.95 -12.11 11.51
N ASP A 124 25.15 -11.63 10.54
CA ASP A 124 24.34 -12.47 9.66
C ASP A 124 25.20 -13.33 8.72
N GLN A 125 24.69 -14.50 8.35
CA GLN A 125 25.29 -15.42 7.41
C GLN A 125 24.41 -15.60 6.18
N ALA A 126 25.06 -15.81 5.03
CA ALA A 126 24.37 -15.98 3.77
C ALA A 126 23.48 -17.24 3.81
N GLY A 127 22.23 -17.10 3.39
CA GLY A 127 21.26 -18.18 3.33
C GLY A 127 20.48 -18.41 4.61
N GLN A 128 20.71 -17.64 5.68
CA GLN A 128 19.87 -17.70 6.88
C GLN A 128 18.45 -17.23 6.58
N LYS A 129 17.48 -17.84 7.26
CA LYS A 129 16.06 -17.69 6.95
C LYS A 129 15.23 -17.27 8.15
N ALA A 130 14.19 -16.49 7.88
CA ALA A 130 13.07 -16.26 8.77
C ALA A 130 11.76 -16.59 8.06
N LEU A 131 10.84 -17.28 8.72
CA LEU A 131 9.64 -17.84 8.15
C LEU A 131 8.45 -17.57 9.08
N MET A 132 7.42 -16.94 8.53
CA MET A 132 6.15 -16.72 9.22
C MET A 132 5.03 -17.41 8.47
N SER A 133 4.16 -18.13 9.18
CA SER A 133 3.03 -18.85 8.60
C SER A 133 1.69 -18.22 8.96
N SER A 134 0.80 -18.16 7.99
CA SER A 134 -0.60 -17.79 8.19
C SER A 134 -1.34 -18.89 8.97
N PRO A 135 -2.57 -18.61 9.46
CA PRO A 135 -3.53 -19.64 9.84
C PRO A 135 -3.78 -20.67 8.72
N LEU A 136 -4.31 -21.83 9.10
CA LEU A 136 -4.71 -22.86 8.14
C LEU A 136 -6.02 -22.47 7.47
N TYR A 137 -5.98 -22.25 6.15
CA TYR A 137 -7.14 -21.93 5.32
C TYR A 137 -7.68 -23.20 4.65
N SER A 138 -8.99 -23.42 4.72
CA SER A 138 -9.63 -24.60 4.11
C SER A 138 -10.12 -24.31 2.68
N GLU A 139 -10.94 -23.27 2.50
CA GLU A 139 -11.49 -22.86 1.20
C GLU A 139 -11.60 -21.33 1.14
N LYS A 140 -10.49 -20.61 1.39
CA LYS A 140 -10.48 -19.13 1.44
C LYS A 140 -9.48 -18.59 0.45
N GLY A 141 -9.88 -17.71 -0.45
CA GLY A 141 -9.00 -17.00 -1.37
C GLY A 141 -8.67 -17.78 -2.64
N SER A 142 -8.57 -17.04 -3.74
CA SER A 142 -7.98 -17.46 -5.01
C SER A 142 -6.80 -16.57 -5.40
N CYS A 143 -6.72 -15.35 -4.84
CA CYS A 143 -5.60 -14.43 -4.99
C CYS A 143 -5.05 -14.05 -3.62
N LEU A 144 -3.73 -14.13 -3.47
CA LEU A 144 -3.00 -13.51 -2.36
C LEU A 144 -2.53 -12.11 -2.79
N GLN A 145 -2.70 -11.15 -1.89
CA GLN A 145 -2.15 -9.79 -2.02
C GLN A 145 -1.40 -9.43 -0.74
N LEU A 146 -0.28 -8.72 -0.87
CA LEU A 146 0.49 -8.20 0.25
C LEU A 146 1.34 -7.01 -0.19
N TRP A 147 1.72 -6.18 0.78
CA TRP A 147 2.72 -5.12 0.58
C TRP A 147 4.05 -5.53 1.17
N TYR A 148 5.15 -5.17 0.51
CA TYR A 148 6.50 -5.48 0.97
C TYR A 148 7.45 -4.30 0.79
N HIS A 149 8.48 -4.25 1.62
CA HIS A 149 9.54 -3.24 1.57
C HIS A 149 10.90 -3.90 1.54
N MET A 150 11.70 -3.54 0.54
CA MET A 150 13.02 -4.12 0.28
C MET A 150 13.94 -3.02 -0.26
N TYR A 151 14.58 -2.26 0.62
CA TYR A 151 15.52 -1.19 0.26
C TYR A 151 16.90 -1.41 0.89
N GLY A 152 17.99 -1.31 0.12
CA GLY A 152 19.35 -1.36 0.66
C GLY A 152 20.31 -2.29 -0.09
N LYS A 153 21.62 -2.03 0.02
CA LYS A 153 22.67 -2.73 -0.76
C LYS A 153 22.89 -4.18 -0.37
N GLY A 154 22.49 -4.59 0.83
CA GLY A 154 22.59 -5.95 1.33
C GLY A 154 21.31 -6.76 1.19
N MET A 155 20.34 -6.27 0.42
CA MET A 155 18.98 -6.80 0.42
C MET A 155 18.90 -8.28 0.02
N GLY A 156 18.15 -9.02 0.83
CA GLY A 156 17.87 -10.44 0.73
C GLY A 156 16.93 -10.83 -0.41
N THR A 157 16.31 -11.99 -0.22
CA THR A 157 15.19 -12.48 -1.03
C THR A 157 13.96 -12.64 -0.16
N LEU A 158 12.83 -12.11 -0.62
CA LEU A 158 11.50 -12.37 -0.07
C LEU A 158 10.86 -13.47 -0.91
N ASN A 159 10.48 -14.58 -0.29
CA ASN A 159 9.73 -15.65 -0.94
C ASN A 159 8.39 -15.82 -0.26
N VAL A 160 7.37 -16.16 -1.04
CA VAL A 160 6.05 -16.52 -0.52
C VAL A 160 5.65 -17.88 -1.08
N TYR A 161 5.24 -18.77 -0.20
CA TYR A 161 4.86 -20.14 -0.53
C TYR A 161 3.41 -20.42 -0.17
N GLN A 162 2.75 -21.24 -0.99
CA GLN A 162 1.54 -21.94 -0.60
C GLN A 162 1.93 -23.33 -0.12
N GLN A 163 1.70 -23.63 1.16
CA GLN A 163 2.04 -24.91 1.79
C GLN A 163 0.79 -25.74 2.04
N SER A 164 0.74 -26.97 1.54
CA SER A 164 -0.33 -27.92 1.87
C SER A 164 -0.22 -28.46 3.30
N LEU A 165 -1.30 -29.04 3.80
CA LEU A 165 -1.31 -29.70 5.11
C LEU A 165 -0.25 -30.82 5.28
N ASP A 166 0.13 -31.50 4.20
CA ASP A 166 1.20 -32.52 4.21
C ASP A 166 2.62 -31.92 4.09
N GLY A 167 2.75 -30.59 4.15
CA GLY A 167 4.03 -29.88 4.18
C GLY A 167 4.68 -29.66 2.81
N LYS A 168 3.95 -29.85 1.71
CA LYS A 168 4.48 -29.55 0.37
C LYS A 168 4.32 -28.06 0.10
N GLU A 169 5.41 -27.45 -0.33
CA GLU A 169 5.48 -26.01 -0.60
C GLU A 169 5.53 -25.76 -2.10
N VAL A 170 4.77 -24.76 -2.54
CA VAL A 170 4.87 -24.21 -3.89
C VAL A 170 5.21 -22.73 -3.78
N LEU A 171 6.32 -22.32 -4.40
CA LEU A 171 6.71 -20.91 -4.50
C LEU A 171 5.73 -20.19 -5.42
N ILE A 172 5.03 -19.19 -4.89
CA ILE A 172 4.01 -18.42 -5.61
C ILE A 172 4.43 -16.98 -5.88
N PHE A 173 5.38 -16.44 -5.10
CA PHE A 173 5.99 -15.13 -5.34
C PHE A 173 7.44 -15.13 -4.83
N SER A 174 8.32 -14.41 -5.51
CA SER A 174 9.72 -14.23 -5.10
C SER A 174 10.26 -12.91 -5.63
N GLN A 175 10.97 -12.18 -4.76
CA GLN A 175 11.66 -10.94 -5.13
C GLN A 175 13.03 -10.89 -4.44
N THR A 176 14.07 -10.47 -5.17
CA THR A 176 15.46 -10.43 -4.67
C THR A 176 16.07 -9.05 -4.88
N GLY A 177 16.90 -8.62 -3.93
CA GLY A 177 17.70 -7.40 -4.04
C GLY A 177 16.89 -6.13 -3.81
N ASP A 178 17.54 -4.99 -3.99
CA ASP A 178 16.95 -3.67 -3.75
C ASP A 178 15.77 -3.36 -4.70
N GLN A 179 14.65 -2.93 -4.13
CA GLN A 179 13.38 -2.59 -4.78
C GLN A 179 13.04 -1.09 -4.64
N GLY A 180 13.95 -0.31 -4.07
CA GLY A 180 13.78 1.11 -3.76
C GLY A 180 13.06 1.34 -2.44
N ARG A 181 12.97 2.62 -2.04
CA ARG A 181 12.49 3.08 -0.73
C ARG A 181 10.99 2.97 -0.50
N LEU A 182 10.21 2.66 -1.53
CA LEU A 182 8.75 2.62 -1.44
C LEU A 182 8.27 1.23 -1.06
N TRP A 183 7.16 1.16 -0.35
CA TRP A 183 6.35 -0.04 -0.27
C TRP A 183 5.94 -0.47 -1.68
N ARG A 184 6.01 -1.78 -1.93
CA ARG A 184 5.70 -2.41 -3.21
C ARG A 184 4.56 -3.39 -3.03
N PHE A 185 3.65 -3.39 -3.99
CA PHE A 185 2.56 -4.34 -4.04
C PHE A 185 3.01 -5.66 -4.67
N ALA A 186 2.63 -6.78 -4.05
CA ALA A 186 2.76 -8.10 -4.62
C ALA A 186 1.40 -8.80 -4.64
N GLN A 187 1.18 -9.60 -5.69
CA GLN A 187 0.04 -10.50 -5.77
C GLN A 187 0.45 -11.83 -6.38
N ALA A 188 -0.24 -12.90 -6.00
CA ALA A 188 0.00 -14.23 -6.52
C ALA A 188 -1.28 -15.06 -6.58
N GLU A 189 -1.43 -15.81 -7.68
CA GLU A 189 -2.52 -16.76 -7.85
C GLU A 189 -2.32 -17.98 -6.95
N LEU A 190 -3.37 -18.37 -6.24
CA LEU A 190 -3.37 -19.54 -5.38
C LEU A 190 -3.81 -20.76 -6.16
N LEU A 191 -3.15 -21.89 -5.91
CA LEU A 191 -3.45 -23.14 -6.58
C LEU A 191 -4.68 -23.79 -5.92
N PRO A 192 -5.82 -23.92 -6.63
CA PRO A 192 -7.07 -24.39 -6.01
C PRO A 192 -7.00 -25.84 -5.52
N ARG A 193 -6.03 -26.63 -6.00
CA ARG A 193 -5.85 -28.04 -5.63
C ARG A 193 -5.09 -28.23 -4.32
N ILE A 194 -4.50 -27.16 -3.78
CA ILE A 194 -3.70 -27.18 -2.55
C ILE A 194 -4.60 -26.67 -1.43
N GLN A 195 -5.45 -27.54 -0.90
CA GLN A 195 -6.36 -27.23 0.20
C GLN A 195 -6.46 -28.43 1.16
N PRO A 196 -6.52 -28.22 2.49
CA PRO A 196 -6.27 -26.95 3.17
C PRO A 196 -4.79 -26.54 3.10
N TYR A 197 -4.50 -25.25 3.24
CA TYR A 197 -3.15 -24.69 3.07
C TYR A 197 -2.83 -23.55 4.05
N ARG A 198 -1.53 -23.23 4.14
CA ARG A 198 -1.00 -22.00 4.75
C ARG A 198 -0.27 -21.17 3.71
N ILE A 199 -0.20 -19.88 3.95
CA ILE A 199 0.75 -18.99 3.28
C ILE A 199 1.98 -18.89 4.17
N LEU A 200 3.16 -19.05 3.59
CA LEU A 200 4.43 -18.85 4.28
C LEU A 200 5.16 -17.67 3.67
N VAL A 201 5.65 -16.76 4.51
CA VAL A 201 6.49 -15.62 4.11
C VAL A 201 7.90 -15.85 4.62
N GLU A 202 8.84 -16.09 3.70
CA GLU A 202 10.23 -16.42 3.96
C GLU A 202 11.13 -15.23 3.58
N GLY A 203 11.92 -14.74 4.52
CA GLY A 203 13.02 -13.81 4.26
C GLY A 203 14.36 -14.55 4.27
N VAL A 204 15.16 -14.41 3.21
CA VAL A 204 16.47 -15.05 3.08
C VAL A 204 17.57 -13.99 3.04
N LYS A 205 18.52 -14.07 3.97
CA LYS A 205 19.62 -13.09 4.10
C LYS A 205 20.77 -13.36 3.12
N THR A 206 21.39 -12.30 2.61
CA THR A 206 22.56 -12.41 1.71
C THR A 206 23.89 -12.57 2.44
N GLY A 207 23.95 -12.25 3.73
CA GLY A 207 25.15 -12.29 4.57
C GLY A 207 25.31 -11.05 5.44
N PRO A 208 26.53 -10.77 5.94
CA PRO A 208 26.81 -9.64 6.82
C PRO A 208 26.48 -8.29 6.16
N THR A 209 25.51 -7.57 6.72
CA THR A 209 25.14 -6.22 6.24
C THR A 209 24.37 -5.45 7.31
N LEU A 210 24.36 -4.12 7.22
CA LEU A 210 23.47 -3.25 8.00
C LEU A 210 22.39 -2.59 7.12
N GLU A 211 22.35 -2.93 5.82
CA GLU A 211 21.46 -2.35 4.81
C GLU A 211 20.65 -3.47 4.12
N GLY A 212 20.02 -4.35 4.92
CA GLY A 212 19.27 -5.51 4.44
C GLY A 212 17.96 -5.76 5.18
N ASP A 213 17.41 -4.75 5.86
CA ASP A 213 16.12 -4.82 6.53
C ASP A 213 15.00 -4.97 5.50
N MET A 214 14.21 -6.02 5.65
CA MET A 214 13.07 -6.34 4.78
C MET A 214 11.77 -6.29 5.58
N ALA A 215 10.68 -5.86 4.99
CA ALA A 215 9.38 -5.84 5.66
C ALA A 215 8.23 -6.32 4.77
N PHE A 216 7.14 -6.71 5.41
CA PHE A 216 5.85 -6.96 4.76
C PHE A 216 4.70 -6.50 5.64
N ASP A 217 3.59 -6.17 5.00
CA ASP A 217 2.40 -5.58 5.59
C ASP A 217 1.15 -5.91 4.76
N ASP A 218 -0.04 -5.61 5.28
CA ASP A 218 -1.31 -5.64 4.56
C ASP A 218 -1.58 -6.93 3.76
N VAL A 219 -1.57 -8.07 4.45
CA VAL A 219 -1.77 -9.38 3.81
C VAL A 219 -3.25 -9.72 3.70
N GLN A 220 -3.73 -9.96 2.47
CA GLN A 220 -5.12 -10.27 2.19
C GLN A 220 -5.30 -11.45 1.23
N LEU A 221 -6.35 -12.23 1.45
CA LEU A 221 -6.84 -13.26 0.54
C LEU A 221 -8.15 -12.80 -0.09
N ILE A 222 -8.22 -12.79 -1.42
CA ILE A 222 -9.40 -12.39 -2.18
C ILE A 222 -10.04 -13.62 -2.82
N ASP A 223 -11.35 -13.78 -2.66
CA ASP A 223 -12.17 -14.83 -3.29
C ASP A 223 -12.45 -14.57 -4.78
N ALA A 224 -11.41 -14.18 -5.52
CA ALA A 224 -11.44 -13.94 -6.96
C ALA A 224 -10.04 -14.17 -7.54
N GLN A 225 -9.97 -14.33 -8.86
CA GLN A 225 -8.71 -14.34 -9.61
C GLN A 225 -7.96 -13.03 -9.36
N CYS A 226 -6.62 -13.07 -9.34
CA CYS A 226 -5.87 -11.82 -9.21
C CYS A 226 -6.19 -10.87 -10.37
N PRO A 227 -6.42 -9.58 -10.09
CA PRO A 227 -6.54 -8.58 -11.14
C PRO A 227 -5.29 -8.57 -12.03
N PRO A 228 -5.41 -8.25 -13.33
CA PRO A 228 -4.23 -8.00 -14.15
C PRO A 228 -3.35 -6.90 -13.55
N HIS A 229 -2.02 -7.05 -13.63
CA HIS A 229 -1.09 -6.01 -13.16
C HIS A 229 -1.38 -4.67 -13.84
N GLY A 230 -1.33 -3.57 -13.07
CA GLY A 230 -1.67 -2.23 -13.54
C GLY A 230 -3.16 -1.95 -13.75
N PHE A 231 -4.05 -2.93 -13.61
CA PHE A 231 -5.49 -2.70 -13.68
C PHE A 231 -5.99 -2.04 -12.39
N CYS A 232 -6.71 -0.93 -12.54
CA CYS A 232 -7.53 -0.37 -11.49
C CYS A 232 -8.67 0.42 -12.10
N ASP A 233 -9.90 0.11 -11.69
CA ASP A 233 -11.10 0.89 -11.98
C ASP A 233 -11.38 1.94 -10.89
N PHE A 234 -10.67 1.87 -9.76
CA PHE A 234 -10.75 2.79 -8.62
C PHE A 234 -12.05 2.73 -7.82
N GLU A 235 -12.95 1.78 -8.08
CA GLU A 235 -14.27 1.67 -7.44
C GLU A 235 -14.26 1.37 -5.94
N ARG A 236 -13.08 1.03 -5.38
CA ARG A 236 -12.92 0.65 -3.96
C ARG A 236 -11.59 1.09 -3.36
N SER A 237 -10.57 1.29 -4.19
CA SER A 237 -9.20 1.49 -3.74
C SER A 237 -8.31 2.00 -4.86
N PHE A 238 -7.05 2.31 -4.52
CA PHE A 238 -6.00 2.54 -5.50
C PHE A 238 -5.45 1.23 -6.12
N CYS A 239 -6.03 0.07 -5.79
CA CYS A 239 -5.55 -1.24 -6.21
C CYS A 239 -4.05 -1.44 -5.89
N SER A 240 -3.22 -1.70 -6.91
CA SER A 240 -1.76 -1.78 -6.79
C SER A 240 -1.04 -0.44 -6.91
N TRP A 241 -1.76 0.66 -7.14
CA TRP A 241 -1.20 2.00 -7.30
C TRP A 241 -1.02 2.71 -5.96
N SER A 242 -0.02 3.59 -5.88
CA SER A 242 0.29 4.35 -4.67
C SER A 242 0.63 5.79 -4.99
N ASN A 243 0.21 6.70 -4.11
CA ASN A 243 0.67 8.08 -4.15
C ASN A 243 2.16 8.15 -3.79
N LEU A 244 2.96 8.80 -4.62
CA LEU A 244 4.35 9.09 -4.33
C LEU A 244 4.48 10.48 -3.73
N GLY A 245 5.14 10.56 -2.56
CA GLY A 245 5.59 11.85 -2.01
C GLY A 245 4.60 12.57 -1.11
N ALA A 246 4.06 11.91 -0.08
CA ALA A 246 3.43 12.61 1.05
C ALA A 246 4.48 13.31 1.95
N ARG A 247 5.39 14.10 1.36
CA ARG A 247 5.96 15.24 2.07
C ARG A 247 4.84 16.27 2.20
N VAL A 248 4.84 16.98 3.32
CA VAL A 248 3.74 17.78 3.89
C VAL A 248 3.16 18.85 2.93
N ASP A 249 3.78 19.08 1.77
CA ASP A 249 3.46 20.08 0.77
C ASP A 249 3.10 19.55 -0.64
N GLN A 250 3.23 18.25 -0.93
CA GLN A 250 2.82 17.66 -2.22
C GLN A 250 1.56 16.81 -2.05
N ARG A 251 0.45 17.27 -2.63
CA ARG A 251 -0.85 16.59 -2.50
C ARG A 251 -0.94 15.47 -3.53
N GLY A 252 -1.19 14.24 -3.06
CA GLY A 252 -1.38 13.08 -3.92
C GLY A 252 -2.71 13.12 -4.68
N TRP A 253 -2.92 12.11 -5.52
CA TRP A 253 -4.20 11.79 -6.13
C TRP A 253 -5.22 11.43 -5.05
N LEU A 254 -6.43 11.96 -5.19
CA LEU A 254 -7.55 11.74 -4.28
C LEU A 254 -8.54 10.78 -4.93
N LEU A 255 -9.10 9.87 -4.14
CA LEU A 255 -10.23 9.06 -4.56
C LEU A 255 -11.51 9.82 -4.22
N GLY A 256 -12.35 10.11 -5.21
CA GLY A 256 -13.63 10.81 -5.03
C GLY A 256 -14.76 10.18 -5.82
N ALA A 257 -15.99 10.55 -5.47
CA ALA A 257 -17.20 10.05 -6.10
C ALA A 257 -18.07 11.19 -6.67
N GLY A 258 -18.73 10.95 -7.81
CA GLY A 258 -19.65 11.92 -8.41
C GLY A 258 -18.97 13.19 -8.93
N ALA A 259 -19.56 14.36 -8.68
CA ALA A 259 -19.01 15.62 -9.19
C ALA A 259 -17.87 16.14 -8.30
N THR A 260 -16.77 16.59 -8.92
CA THR A 260 -15.68 17.23 -8.16
C THR A 260 -16.17 18.48 -7.40
N PRO A 261 -15.52 18.88 -6.29
CA PRO A 261 -15.97 20.00 -5.46
C PRO A 261 -16.08 21.34 -6.21
N ASN A 262 -15.26 21.54 -7.24
CA ASN A 262 -15.19 22.79 -8.01
C ASN A 262 -16.20 22.81 -9.17
N PRO A 263 -16.94 23.91 -9.36
CA PRO A 263 -17.87 24.01 -10.48
C PRO A 263 -17.14 24.17 -11.81
N ASN A 264 -17.64 23.51 -12.86
CA ASN A 264 -17.07 23.50 -14.22
C ASN A 264 -15.66 22.87 -14.29
N THR A 265 -15.39 21.90 -13.42
CA THR A 265 -14.17 21.09 -13.47
C THR A 265 -14.48 19.62 -13.24
N GLY A 266 -13.58 18.76 -13.72
CA GLY A 266 -13.63 17.32 -13.49
C GLY A 266 -14.89 16.65 -14.02
N PRO A 267 -15.00 15.32 -13.87
CA PRO A 267 -16.17 14.57 -14.28
C PRO A 267 -17.32 14.71 -13.26
N THR A 268 -18.55 14.44 -13.69
CA THR A 268 -19.74 14.35 -12.83
C THR A 268 -20.10 12.91 -12.44
N VAL A 269 -19.56 11.94 -13.19
CA VAL A 269 -19.78 10.50 -13.04
C VAL A 269 -18.48 9.78 -13.38
N ASP A 270 -18.26 8.64 -12.73
CA ASP A 270 -17.20 7.71 -13.09
C ASP A 270 -17.41 7.15 -14.52
N HIS A 271 -16.30 6.85 -15.20
CA HIS A 271 -16.30 6.27 -16.53
C HIS A 271 -16.72 4.79 -16.56
N THR A 272 -16.22 3.98 -15.63
CA THR A 272 -16.42 2.52 -15.59
C THR A 272 -17.89 2.16 -15.43
N THR A 273 -18.58 2.81 -14.49
CA THR A 273 -19.98 2.51 -14.14
C THR A 273 -20.97 3.49 -14.76
N ASN A 274 -20.50 4.64 -15.25
CA ASN A 274 -21.34 5.75 -15.71
C ASN A 274 -22.36 6.18 -14.64
N SER A 275 -21.87 6.25 -13.40
CA SER A 275 -22.62 6.46 -12.16
C SER A 275 -21.81 7.38 -11.24
N SER A 276 -22.36 7.78 -10.10
CA SER A 276 -21.62 8.56 -9.09
C SER A 276 -20.70 7.67 -8.23
N ASP A 277 -20.15 6.60 -8.82
CA ASP A 277 -19.10 5.81 -8.20
C ASP A 277 -17.74 6.53 -8.34
N HIS A 278 -16.65 5.80 -8.12
CA HIS A 278 -15.37 6.39 -7.75
C HIS A 278 -14.38 6.51 -8.91
N TYR A 279 -13.59 7.57 -8.87
CA TYR A 279 -12.44 7.78 -9.73
C TYR A 279 -11.37 8.55 -8.94
N ILE A 280 -10.14 8.57 -9.46
CA ILE A 280 -9.08 9.38 -8.87
C ILE A 280 -8.91 10.71 -9.59
N TYR A 281 -8.61 11.75 -8.84
CA TYR A 281 -8.39 13.10 -9.37
C TYR A 281 -7.36 13.87 -8.54
N VAL A 282 -6.82 14.93 -9.14
CA VAL A 282 -6.04 15.93 -8.40
C VAL A 282 -6.95 17.15 -8.20
N ASP A 283 -7.12 17.57 -6.96
CA ASP A 283 -8.01 18.68 -6.64
C ASP A 283 -7.40 20.03 -7.04
N SER A 284 -8.03 20.71 -7.99
CA SER A 284 -7.60 22.02 -8.46
C SER A 284 -8.00 23.17 -7.53
N SER A 285 -8.80 22.93 -6.48
CA SER A 285 -9.17 23.94 -5.48
C SER A 285 -7.99 24.29 -4.56
N VAL A 286 -6.99 23.42 -4.53
CA VAL A 286 -5.87 23.47 -3.61
C VAL A 286 -4.56 23.24 -4.33
N GLY A 287 -3.54 24.05 -3.99
CA GLY A 287 -2.21 23.99 -4.62
C GLY A 287 -1.92 25.21 -5.49
N GLU A 288 -0.68 25.30 -5.94
CA GLU A 288 -0.17 26.33 -6.85
C GLU A 288 -0.06 25.82 -8.28
N TRP A 289 -0.06 26.75 -9.24
CA TRP A 289 0.14 26.38 -10.64
C TRP A 289 1.52 25.74 -10.83
N GLY A 290 1.52 24.48 -11.31
CA GLY A 290 2.74 23.71 -11.53
C GLY A 290 3.05 22.69 -10.42
N ASP A 291 2.22 22.61 -9.38
CA ASP A 291 2.29 21.51 -8.42
C ASP A 291 2.07 20.17 -9.13
N MET A 292 2.84 19.17 -8.72
CA MET A 292 2.86 17.85 -9.33
C MET A 292 2.43 16.79 -8.32
N SER A 293 1.52 15.91 -8.76
CA SER A 293 1.05 14.75 -8.02
C SER A 293 1.44 13.49 -8.78
N TYR A 294 2.09 12.54 -8.12
CA TYR A 294 2.61 11.33 -8.75
C TYR A 294 1.83 10.11 -8.25
N LEU A 295 1.34 9.30 -9.18
CA LEU A 295 0.72 8.00 -8.91
C LEU A 295 1.58 6.91 -9.50
N VAL A 296 2.08 6.02 -8.66
CA VAL A 296 3.06 5.00 -9.05
C VAL A 296 2.40 3.63 -9.07
N SER A 297 2.66 2.84 -10.10
CA SER A 297 2.17 1.46 -10.21
C SER A 297 3.03 0.47 -9.42
N ASP A 298 2.59 -0.79 -9.43
CA ASP A 298 3.46 -1.94 -9.17
C ASP A 298 4.56 -2.10 -10.23
N VAL A 299 5.44 -3.08 -10.02
CA VAL A 299 6.58 -3.36 -10.90
C VAL A 299 6.17 -4.33 -12.01
N PHE A 300 6.35 -3.90 -13.26
CA PHE A 300 6.13 -4.71 -14.44
C PHE A 300 7.41 -5.41 -14.90
N GLN A 301 7.29 -6.71 -15.15
CA GLN A 301 8.37 -7.50 -15.74
C GLN A 301 8.53 -7.20 -17.24
N PRO A 302 9.76 -7.26 -17.80
CA PRO A 302 9.98 -7.00 -19.22
C PRO A 302 9.28 -8.06 -20.10
N SER A 303 8.75 -7.61 -21.23
CA SER A 303 8.00 -8.46 -22.17
C SER A 303 8.55 -8.28 -23.59
N SER A 304 8.83 -9.40 -24.27
CA SER A 304 9.27 -9.39 -25.67
C SER A 304 8.22 -8.81 -26.62
N ARG A 305 6.93 -8.92 -26.23
CA ARG A 305 5.78 -8.33 -26.93
C ARG A 305 5.54 -6.87 -26.53
N GLY A 306 6.27 -6.35 -25.55
CA GLY A 306 5.97 -5.08 -24.90
C GLY A 306 4.71 -5.15 -24.05
N HIS A 307 4.30 -3.98 -23.58
CA HIS A 307 3.11 -3.69 -22.79
C HIS A 307 2.31 -2.60 -23.48
N CYS A 308 1.00 -2.57 -23.24
CA CYS A 308 0.12 -1.52 -23.72
C CYS A 308 -0.66 -0.97 -22.52
N LEU A 309 -0.27 0.22 -22.06
CA LEU A 309 -1.01 0.92 -21.01
C LEU A 309 -2.19 1.64 -21.67
N THR A 310 -3.41 1.34 -21.23
CA THR A 310 -4.63 2.03 -21.66
C THR A 310 -5.28 2.67 -20.46
N PHE A 311 -5.67 3.94 -20.57
CA PHE A 311 -6.30 4.66 -19.47
C PHE A 311 -7.33 5.65 -20.00
N TRP A 312 -8.32 5.93 -19.16
CA TRP A 312 -9.30 6.97 -19.37
C TRP A 312 -8.89 8.20 -18.56
N TYR A 313 -9.05 9.38 -19.15
CA TYR A 313 -8.75 10.64 -18.50
C TYR A 313 -9.85 11.66 -18.78
N HIS A 314 -10.07 12.55 -17.81
CA HIS A 314 -10.98 13.69 -17.93
C HIS A 314 -10.19 14.94 -17.55
N MET A 315 -10.10 15.88 -18.49
CA MET A 315 -9.29 17.09 -18.36
C MET A 315 -10.15 18.31 -18.70
N TYR A 316 -11.01 18.73 -17.77
CA TYR A 316 -11.97 19.82 -17.96
C TYR A 316 -11.80 20.93 -16.93
N GLY A 317 -11.65 22.17 -17.40
CA GLY A 317 -11.53 23.36 -16.55
C GLY A 317 -10.66 24.45 -17.16
N SER A 318 -10.64 25.63 -16.54
CA SER A 318 -9.84 26.78 -16.99
C SER A 318 -8.37 26.73 -16.55
N HIS A 319 -8.04 25.93 -15.54
CA HIS A 319 -6.69 25.82 -14.96
C HIS A 319 -6.07 24.43 -15.13
N ILE A 320 -6.44 23.73 -16.21
CA ILE A 320 -5.90 22.40 -16.49
C ILE A 320 -4.43 22.50 -16.90
N GLY A 321 -3.57 21.84 -16.13
CA GLY A 321 -2.14 21.68 -16.41
C GLY A 321 -1.86 20.55 -17.41
N THR A 322 -0.97 19.64 -17.01
CA THR A 322 -0.53 18.50 -17.84
C THR A 322 -0.79 17.16 -17.15
N LEU A 323 -1.20 16.16 -17.93
CA LEU A 323 -1.14 14.75 -17.52
C LEU A 323 -0.01 14.08 -18.31
N ASN A 324 0.93 13.48 -17.60
CA ASN A 324 2.09 12.84 -18.18
C ASN A 324 2.13 11.37 -17.74
N VAL A 325 2.66 10.51 -18.60
CA VAL A 325 2.97 9.11 -18.26
C VAL A 325 4.45 8.92 -18.46
N TYR A 326 5.13 8.51 -17.40
CA TYR A 326 6.54 8.15 -17.40
C TYR A 326 6.70 6.65 -17.11
N ILE A 327 7.85 6.12 -17.48
CA ILE A 327 8.33 4.84 -16.93
C ILE A 327 9.65 5.07 -16.20
N ASN A 328 9.93 4.26 -15.19
CA ASN A 328 11.23 4.26 -14.53
C ASN A 328 11.68 2.83 -14.24
N ASP A 329 12.95 2.58 -14.48
CA ASP A 329 13.66 1.30 -14.40
C ASP A 329 14.83 1.35 -13.41
N LYS A 330 15.24 2.54 -12.99
CA LYS A 330 16.31 2.71 -12.00
C LYS A 330 15.71 2.51 -10.63
N MET A 331 15.91 1.32 -10.07
CA MET A 331 15.75 1.01 -8.64
C MET A 331 16.61 1.98 -7.81
N GLN A 332 16.08 3.19 -7.58
CA GLN A 332 16.44 4.31 -6.71
C GLN A 332 17.92 4.54 -6.28
N ASP A 333 18.92 4.30 -7.13
CA ASP A 333 20.25 4.89 -6.89
C ASP A 333 20.30 6.33 -7.43
N GLY A 334 19.68 7.26 -6.68
CA GLY A 334 20.00 8.70 -6.67
C GLY A 334 20.13 9.46 -8.00
N GLY A 335 19.45 9.07 -9.08
CA GLY A 335 19.64 9.69 -10.40
C GLY A 335 18.33 9.97 -11.14
N ASN A 336 17.95 11.26 -11.16
CA ASN A 336 16.79 11.88 -11.81
C ASN A 336 15.43 11.20 -11.56
N GLU A 337 14.63 11.81 -10.68
CA GLU A 337 13.23 11.48 -10.41
C GLU A 337 12.33 11.56 -11.65
N GLU A 338 12.79 12.16 -12.75
CA GLU A 338 11.96 12.51 -13.91
C GLU A 338 11.55 11.34 -14.82
N GLY A 339 12.00 10.10 -14.57
CA GLY A 339 11.65 8.94 -15.39
C GLY A 339 11.88 9.15 -16.90
N HIS A 340 11.28 8.29 -17.72
CA HIS A 340 11.27 8.41 -19.17
C HIS A 340 9.85 8.74 -19.65
N LEU A 341 9.62 9.98 -20.09
CA LEU A 341 8.33 10.42 -20.61
C LEU A 341 7.91 9.57 -21.81
N LYS A 342 6.70 8.99 -21.74
CA LYS A 342 6.10 8.18 -22.80
C LYS A 342 4.87 8.83 -23.42
N TRP A 343 4.14 9.63 -22.66
CA TRP A 343 2.94 10.29 -23.14
C TRP A 343 2.69 11.59 -22.37
N THR A 344 2.11 12.58 -23.03
CA THR A 344 1.75 13.87 -22.43
C THR A 344 0.49 14.44 -23.07
N LYS A 345 -0.36 15.04 -22.24
CA LYS A 345 -1.52 15.84 -22.64
C LYS A 345 -1.55 17.11 -21.82
N ALA A 346 -1.91 18.22 -22.44
CA ALA A 346 -1.96 19.53 -21.80
C ALA A 346 -3.29 20.23 -22.07
N GLY A 347 -3.77 20.96 -21.06
CA GLY A 347 -4.92 21.85 -21.17
C GLY A 347 -6.28 21.15 -21.25
N ASN A 348 -7.31 21.98 -21.36
CA ASN A 348 -8.71 21.57 -21.39
C ASN A 348 -9.01 20.71 -22.64
N SER A 349 -9.58 19.52 -22.42
CA SER A 349 -10.04 18.56 -23.43
C SER A 349 -11.56 18.46 -23.54
N GLY A 350 -12.29 19.32 -22.82
CA GLY A 350 -13.74 19.33 -22.73
C GLY A 350 -14.29 18.44 -21.62
N ASP A 351 -15.57 18.61 -21.30
CA ASP A 351 -16.26 17.85 -20.26
C ASP A 351 -16.70 16.48 -20.81
N GLN A 352 -15.73 15.57 -20.94
CA GLN A 352 -15.94 14.20 -21.38
C GLN A 352 -14.75 13.32 -20.99
N TRP A 353 -15.02 12.05 -20.74
CA TRP A 353 -13.99 11.02 -20.62
C TRP A 353 -13.39 10.71 -21.98
N LEU A 354 -12.06 10.71 -22.05
CA LEU A 354 -11.29 10.37 -23.25
C LEU A 354 -10.36 9.21 -22.94
N GLN A 355 -10.12 8.35 -23.94
CA GLN A 355 -9.20 7.22 -23.82
C GLN A 355 -7.91 7.51 -24.58
N ASP A 356 -6.78 7.10 -24.01
CA ASP A 356 -5.52 7.00 -24.74
C ASP A 356 -4.82 5.65 -24.46
N SER A 357 -3.80 5.37 -25.25
CA SER A 357 -3.00 4.15 -25.15
C SER A 357 -1.52 4.41 -25.40
N VAL A 358 -0.66 3.79 -24.60
CA VAL A 358 0.80 3.97 -24.64
C VAL A 358 1.46 2.61 -24.80
N SER A 359 2.18 2.42 -25.90
CA SER A 359 2.99 1.22 -26.11
C SER A 359 4.33 1.35 -25.39
N ILE A 360 4.61 0.42 -24.48
CA ILE A 360 5.81 0.42 -23.65
C ILE A 360 6.63 -0.83 -23.95
N LYS A 361 7.88 -0.66 -24.37
CA LYS A 361 8.85 -1.75 -24.49
C LYS A 361 10.08 -1.36 -23.69
N HIS A 362 10.43 -2.21 -22.73
CA HIS A 362 11.54 -2.00 -21.82
C HIS A 362 12.30 -3.32 -21.60
N GLU A 363 13.62 -3.23 -21.42
CA GLU A 363 14.50 -4.41 -21.30
C GLU A 363 14.59 -4.91 -19.86
N GLU A 364 14.59 -3.98 -18.90
CA GLU A 364 14.58 -4.26 -17.46
C GLU A 364 13.17 -4.14 -16.88
N ALA A 365 12.98 -4.67 -15.66
CA ALA A 365 11.77 -4.43 -14.89
C ALA A 365 11.58 -2.92 -14.64
N PHE A 366 10.33 -2.45 -14.69
CA PHE A 366 10.01 -1.02 -14.65
C PHE A 366 8.66 -0.77 -13.99
N TRP A 367 8.38 0.45 -13.57
CA TRP A 367 7.05 0.89 -13.14
C TRP A 367 6.60 2.12 -13.92
N VAL A 368 5.30 2.39 -13.87
CA VAL A 368 4.66 3.57 -14.47
C VAL A 368 4.45 4.62 -13.38
N MET A 369 4.61 5.90 -13.73
CA MET A 369 4.30 7.05 -12.87
C MET A 369 3.66 8.21 -13.64
#